data_AF-A0A7K1CBN6-F1
#
_entry.id   AF-A0A7K1CBN6-F1
#
_cell.length_a   1.000
_cell.length_b   1.000
_cell.length_c   1.000
_cell.angle_alpha   90.00
_cell.angle_beta   90.00
_cell.angle_gamma   90.00
#
_symmetry.space_group_name_H-M   'P 1'
#
loop_
_entity.id
_entity.type
_entity.pdbx_description
1 polymer ?
#
loop_
_entity_poly.entity_id
_entity_poly.type
_entity_poly.pdbx_seq_one_letter_code
_entity_poly.pdbx_strand_id
1 'polypeptide(L)'
;MEEFFLALGDLPLHPLAVHFAVALFPVALLFLIITTVSSKLRGRYLLRALLATVATVPFIFIAQQSGESLSEVMYEPQPHSEYGEMLMPLALWVLAVGFGLWYSLRKSWPKFLNQVLGFALVSLSIGAIAMTVVIGHSGAAATWTGVIP
;
A
#
# COMPACT_ATOMS: atom_id res chain seq x y z
N MET A 1 8.73 -16.29 -17.09
CA MET A 1 8.47 -15.13 -16.21
C MET A 1 8.39 -15.56 -14.74
N GLU A 2 8.08 -16.82 -14.43
CA GLU A 2 7.99 -17.36 -13.07
C GLU A 2 9.32 -17.28 -12.27
N GLU A 3 10.45 -17.62 -12.89
CA GLU A 3 11.78 -17.52 -12.25
C GLU A 3 12.12 -16.10 -11.73
N PHE A 4 11.66 -15.04 -12.42
CA PHE A 4 11.91 -13.67 -11.99
C PHE A 4 11.20 -13.33 -10.68
N PHE A 5 10.01 -13.89 -10.45
CA PHE A 5 9.26 -13.61 -9.22
C PHE A 5 9.77 -14.37 -8.01
N LEU A 6 10.59 -15.41 -8.21
CA LEU A 6 11.23 -16.16 -7.13
C LEU A 6 12.50 -15.47 -6.62
N ALA A 7 13.36 -14.98 -7.51
CA ALA A 7 14.66 -14.43 -7.12
C ALA A 7 15.11 -13.24 -7.98
N LEU A 8 15.85 -12.32 -7.34
CA LEU A 8 16.61 -11.26 -7.99
C LEU A 8 18.11 -11.51 -7.78
N GLY A 9 18.75 -12.12 -8.77
CA GLY A 9 20.08 -12.69 -8.58
C GLY A 9 20.01 -13.85 -7.58
N ASP A 10 20.84 -13.81 -6.54
CA ASP A 10 20.92 -14.88 -5.53
C ASP A 10 20.00 -14.65 -4.32
N LEU A 11 19.16 -13.60 -4.33
CA LEU A 11 18.29 -13.23 -3.22
C LEU A 11 16.82 -13.51 -3.52
N PRO A 12 16.02 -14.03 -2.56
CA PRO A 12 14.59 -14.19 -2.72
C PRO A 12 13.92 -12.83 -3.00
N LEU A 13 13.17 -12.73 -4.11
CA LEU A 13 12.59 -11.45 -4.52
C LEU A 13 11.53 -10.97 -3.51
N HIS A 14 10.74 -11.89 -2.94
CA HIS A 14 9.62 -11.54 -2.08
C HIS A 14 10.03 -10.72 -0.85
N PRO A 15 10.96 -11.17 0.03
CA PRO A 15 11.45 -10.35 1.12
C PRO A 15 11.99 -9.00 0.66
N LEU A 16 12.72 -8.93 -0.45
CA LEU A 16 13.27 -7.67 -0.97
C LEU A 16 12.16 -6.68 -1.33
N ALA A 17 11.18 -7.13 -2.12
CA ALA A 17 10.04 -6.32 -2.54
C ALA A 17 9.18 -5.87 -1.35
N VAL A 18 8.97 -6.76 -0.37
CA VAL A 18 8.23 -6.47 0.86
C VAL A 18 8.87 -5.32 1.64
N HIS A 19 10.21 -5.23 1.74
CA HIS A 19 10.87 -4.10 2.44
C HIS A 19 10.56 -2.75 1.80
N PHE A 20 10.51 -2.68 0.46
CA PHE A 20 10.13 -1.45 -0.23
C PHE A 20 8.64 -1.13 -0.01
N ALA A 21 7.76 -2.13 -0.11
CA ALA A 21 6.33 -1.95 0.11
C ALA A 21 6.03 -1.48 1.55
N VAL A 22 6.53 -2.20 2.56
CA VAL A 22 6.25 -1.95 3.99
C VAL A 22 6.86 -0.64 4.49
N ALA A 23 7.96 -0.16 3.90
CA ALA A 23 8.57 1.11 4.28
C ALA A 23 7.96 2.29 3.51
N LEU A 24 7.93 2.23 2.17
CA LEU A 24 7.58 3.38 1.33
C LEU A 24 6.08 3.66 1.35
N PHE A 25 5.23 2.63 1.35
CA PHE A 25 3.79 2.83 1.27
C PHE A 25 3.23 3.55 2.51
N PRO A 26 3.53 3.12 3.76
CA PRO A 26 3.08 3.87 4.94
C PRO A 26 3.61 5.31 4.99
N VAL A 27 4.86 5.55 4.58
CA VAL A 27 5.44 6.90 4.52
C VAL A 27 4.71 7.78 3.50
N ALA A 28 4.42 7.25 2.31
CA ALA A 28 3.65 7.96 1.30
C ALA A 28 2.23 8.27 1.78
N LEU A 29 1.57 7.33 2.47
CA LEU A 29 0.24 7.52 3.05
C LEU A 29 0.23 8.54 4.18
N LEU A 30 1.24 8.57 5.04
CA LEU A 30 1.39 9.62 6.06
C LEU A 30 1.52 11.00 5.41
N PHE A 31 2.34 11.12 4.37
CA PHE A 31 2.45 12.36 3.61
C PHE A 31 1.11 12.75 2.95
N LEU A 32 0.37 11.79 2.42
CA LEU A 32 -0.96 12.01 1.86
C LEU A 32 -1.98 12.46 2.92
N ILE A 33 -1.99 11.86 4.10
CA ILE A 33 -2.83 12.26 5.24
C ILE A 33 -2.51 13.70 5.67
N ILE A 34 -1.23 14.01 5.90
CA ILE A 34 -0.78 15.34 6.34
C ILE A 34 -1.22 16.42 5.33
N THR A 35 -1.03 16.16 4.03
CA THR A 35 -1.43 17.10 2.98
C THR A 35 -2.94 17.19 2.79
N THR A 36 -3.68 16.12 3.10
CA THR A 36 -5.13 16.09 3.01
C THR A 36 -5.77 16.88 4.15
N VAL A 37 -5.29 16.71 5.39
CA VAL A 37 -5.83 17.38 6.58
C VAL A 37 -5.42 18.86 6.63
N SER A 38 -4.18 19.19 6.26
CA SER A 38 -3.67 20.57 6.32
C SER A 38 -4.05 21.39 5.10
N SER A 39 -5.01 22.32 5.25
CA SER A 39 -5.40 23.25 4.19
C SER A 39 -4.23 24.07 3.63
N LYS A 40 -3.24 24.40 4.47
CA LYS A 40 -2.03 25.12 4.09
C LYS A 40 -1.13 24.32 3.15
N LEU A 41 -1.01 23.00 3.39
CA LEU A 41 -0.14 22.13 2.60
C LEU A 41 -0.85 21.57 1.36
N ARG A 42 -2.17 21.38 1.43
CA ARG A 42 -2.99 20.74 0.40
C ARG A 42 -2.75 21.30 -0.99
N GLY A 43 -2.84 22.62 -1.16
CA GLY A 43 -2.71 23.26 -2.47
C GLY A 43 -1.34 23.06 -3.12
N ARG A 44 -0.27 22.96 -2.32
CA ARG A 44 1.11 22.84 -2.82
C ARG A 44 1.59 21.40 -2.97
N TYR A 45 1.12 20.50 -2.10
CA TYR A 45 1.72 19.19 -1.92
C TYR A 45 0.80 18.01 -2.19
N LEU A 46 -0.53 18.18 -2.30
CA LEU A 46 -1.45 17.05 -2.51
C LEU A 46 -1.10 16.21 -3.74
N LEU A 47 -0.80 16.85 -4.88
CA LEU A 47 -0.39 16.12 -6.09
C LEU A 47 0.95 15.38 -5.89
N ARG A 48 1.89 15.98 -5.15
CA ARG A 48 3.18 15.35 -4.86
C ARG A 48 3.01 14.14 -3.94
N ALA A 49 2.12 14.23 -2.96
CA ALA A 49 1.77 13.11 -2.10
C ALA A 49 1.10 11.98 -2.90
N LEU A 50 0.17 12.30 -3.80
CA LEU A 50 -0.43 11.30 -4.70
C LEU A 50 0.61 10.63 -5.60
N LEU A 51 1.52 11.39 -6.20
CA LEU A 51 2.58 10.83 -7.03
C LEU A 51 3.52 9.93 -6.22
N ALA A 52 3.82 10.30 -4.96
CA ALA A 52 4.58 9.45 -4.05
C ALA A 52 3.83 8.13 -3.77
N THR A 53 2.51 8.18 -3.54
CA THR A 53 1.68 6.97 -3.37
C THR A 53 1.60 6.14 -4.65
N VAL A 54 1.50 6.76 -5.83
CA VAL A 54 1.54 6.03 -7.12
C VAL A 54 2.87 5.29 -7.28
N ALA A 55 3.97 5.92 -6.90
CA ALA A 55 5.31 5.32 -6.99
C ALA A 55 5.48 4.07 -6.12
N THR A 56 4.61 3.83 -5.13
CA THR A 56 4.69 2.61 -4.30
C THR A 56 3.94 1.42 -4.89
N VAL A 57 3.00 1.64 -5.83
CA VAL A 57 2.16 0.58 -6.41
C VAL A 57 2.98 -0.55 -7.05
N PRO A 58 4.04 -0.28 -7.84
CA PRO A 58 4.85 -1.36 -8.40
C PRO A 58 5.46 -2.28 -7.34
N PHE A 59 5.90 -1.74 -6.20
CA PHE A 59 6.48 -2.55 -5.13
C PHE A 59 5.44 -3.42 -4.42
N ILE A 60 4.22 -2.89 -4.20
CA ILE A 60 3.11 -3.67 -3.66
C ILE A 60 2.76 -4.81 -4.62
N PHE A 61 2.70 -4.53 -5.92
CA PHE A 61 2.41 -5.54 -6.95
C PHE A 61 3.47 -6.64 -6.97
N ILE A 62 4.74 -6.25 -7.02
CA ILE A 62 5.85 -7.21 -7.03
C ILE A 62 5.86 -8.04 -5.76
N ALA A 63 5.63 -7.44 -4.58
CA ALA A 63 5.56 -8.16 -3.31
C ALA A 63 4.43 -9.20 -3.30
N GLN A 64 3.25 -8.84 -3.81
CA GLN A 64 2.13 -9.78 -3.92
C GLN A 64 2.45 -10.93 -4.88
N GLN A 65 2.87 -10.62 -6.11
CA GLN A 65 3.14 -11.65 -7.14
C GLN A 65 4.30 -12.57 -6.76
N SER A 66 5.36 -12.02 -6.17
CA SER A 66 6.47 -12.85 -5.65
C SER A 66 6.05 -13.70 -4.44
N GLY A 67 5.06 -13.27 -3.66
CA GLY A 67 4.49 -14.07 -2.56
C GLY A 67 3.64 -15.23 -3.08
N GLU A 68 2.82 -14.98 -4.09
CA GLU A 68 2.04 -16.01 -4.81
C GLU A 68 2.98 -17.04 -5.45
N SER A 69 4.03 -16.62 -6.18
CA SER A 69 5.00 -17.57 -6.74
C SER A 69 5.77 -18.35 -5.66
N LEU A 70 6.03 -17.76 -4.50
CA LEU A 70 6.69 -18.46 -3.40
C LEU A 70 5.78 -19.51 -2.75
N SER A 71 4.47 -19.27 -2.69
CA SER A 71 3.53 -20.23 -2.10
C SER A 71 3.36 -21.50 -2.94
N GLU A 72 3.55 -21.40 -4.26
CA GLU A 72 3.53 -22.54 -5.19
C GLU A 72 4.67 -23.54 -4.95
N VAL A 73 5.83 -23.05 -4.51
CA VAL A 73 7.04 -23.88 -4.32
C VAL A 73 7.35 -24.19 -2.86
N MET A 74 6.78 -23.44 -1.91
CA MET A 74 6.98 -23.62 -0.47
C MET A 74 5.65 -23.90 0.22
N TYR A 75 5.11 -22.92 0.94
CA TYR A 75 3.81 -23.00 1.60
C TYR A 75 3.16 -21.61 1.62
N GLU A 76 1.86 -21.57 1.83
CA GLU A 76 1.09 -20.34 1.89
C GLU A 76 0.85 -19.93 3.36
N PRO A 77 1.52 -18.87 3.87
CA PRO A 77 1.35 -18.46 5.26
C PRO A 77 0.02 -17.71 5.46
N GLN A 78 -0.95 -18.36 6.09
CA GLN A 78 -2.19 -17.71 6.53
C GLN A 78 -2.04 -17.16 7.96
N PRO A 79 -2.55 -15.93 8.26
CA PRO A 79 -3.37 -15.06 7.41
C PRO A 79 -2.56 -14.04 6.57
N HIS A 80 -1.25 -14.23 6.42
CA HIS A 80 -0.39 -13.26 5.72
C HIS A 80 -0.75 -13.12 4.23
N SER A 81 -0.95 -14.24 3.52
CA SER A 81 -1.33 -14.20 2.11
C SER A 81 -2.71 -13.57 1.88
N GLU A 82 -3.72 -13.95 2.67
CA GLU A 82 -5.07 -13.37 2.59
C GLU A 82 -5.04 -11.84 2.73
N TYR A 83 -4.34 -11.33 3.75
CA TYR A 83 -4.21 -9.88 3.93
C TYR A 83 -3.34 -9.23 2.86
N GLY A 84 -2.30 -9.93 2.38
CA GLY A 84 -1.44 -9.47 1.29
C GLY A 84 -2.20 -9.20 0.01
N GLU A 85 -3.11 -10.10 -0.37
CA GLU A 85 -3.98 -9.95 -1.55
C GLU A 85 -4.90 -8.73 -1.46
N MET A 86 -5.32 -8.35 -0.25
CA MET A 86 -6.18 -7.18 -0.02
C MET A 86 -5.43 -5.85 -0.16
N LEU A 87 -4.08 -5.83 -0.06
CA LEU A 87 -3.32 -4.58 -0.01
C LEU A 87 -3.33 -3.82 -1.34
N MET A 88 -3.23 -4.54 -2.46
CA MET A 88 -3.27 -3.95 -3.80
C MET A 88 -4.60 -3.23 -4.10
N PRO A 89 -5.78 -3.88 -4.01
CA PRO A 89 -7.05 -3.19 -4.24
C PRO A 89 -7.26 -2.03 -3.28
N LEU A 90 -6.81 -2.15 -2.02
CA LEU A 90 -6.88 -1.05 -1.06
C LEU A 90 -6.00 0.15 -1.48
N ALA A 91 -4.78 -0.08 -1.96
CA ALA A 91 -3.92 0.96 -2.50
C ALA A 91 -4.55 1.65 -3.72
N LEU A 92 -5.18 0.90 -4.61
CA LEU A 92 -5.91 1.44 -5.76
C LEU A 92 -7.10 2.29 -5.33
N TRP A 93 -7.84 1.89 -4.28
CA TRP A 93 -8.93 2.70 -3.73
C TRP A 93 -8.44 4.01 -3.11
N VAL A 94 -7.33 3.98 -2.36
CA VAL A 94 -6.68 5.20 -1.85
C VAL A 94 -6.34 6.14 -2.99
N LEU A 95 -5.74 5.63 -4.07
CA LEU A 95 -5.40 6.44 -5.24
C LEU A 95 -6.63 6.98 -5.96
N ALA A 96 -7.65 6.15 -6.19
CA ALA A 96 -8.88 6.57 -6.84
C ALA A 96 -9.57 7.72 -6.09
N VAL A 97 -9.74 7.57 -4.76
CA VAL A 97 -10.33 8.61 -3.91
C VAL A 97 -9.41 9.84 -3.83
N GLY A 98 -8.10 9.63 -3.78
CA GLY A 98 -7.09 10.68 -3.77
C GLY A 98 -7.11 11.55 -5.02
N PHE A 99 -7.13 10.93 -6.20
CA PHE A 99 -7.32 11.63 -7.47
C PHE A 99 -8.70 12.29 -7.57
N GLY A 100 -9.74 11.64 -7.03
CA GLY A 100 -11.07 12.22 -6.92
C GLY A 100 -11.07 13.53 -6.13
N LEU A 101 -10.43 13.55 -4.95
CA LEU A 101 -10.25 14.76 -4.14
C LEU A 101 -9.43 15.83 -4.86
N TRP A 102 -8.31 15.44 -5.47
CA TRP A 102 -7.47 16.39 -6.21
C TRP A 102 -8.23 17.03 -7.37
N TYR A 103 -9.01 16.24 -8.11
CA TYR A 103 -9.82 16.72 -9.22
C TYR A 103 -10.98 17.61 -8.75
N SER A 104 -11.68 17.20 -7.68
CA SER A 104 -12.80 17.98 -7.12
C SER A 104 -12.36 19.36 -6.64
N LEU A 105 -11.18 19.45 -6.03
CA LEU A 105 -10.58 20.71 -5.60
C LEU A 105 -10.19 21.61 -6.79
N ARG A 106 -9.68 21.05 -7.89
CA ARG A 106 -9.36 21.82 -9.10
C ARG A 106 -10.59 22.32 -9.85
N LYS A 107 -11.69 21.59 -9.77
CA LYS A 107 -12.97 21.94 -10.41
C LYS A 107 -13.90 22.76 -9.53
N SER A 108 -13.44 23.18 -8.34
CA SER A 108 -14.23 23.97 -7.39
C SER A 108 -15.58 23.33 -7.05
N TRP A 109 -15.58 22.00 -6.90
CA TRP A 109 -16.78 21.25 -6.51
C TRP A 109 -17.30 21.68 -5.12
N PRO A 110 -18.57 21.37 -4.79
CA PRO A 110 -19.17 21.76 -3.52
C PRO A 110 -18.34 21.33 -2.31
N LYS A 111 -18.29 22.20 -1.29
CA LYS A 111 -17.49 21.98 -0.07
C LYS A 111 -17.80 20.64 0.62
N PHE A 112 -19.07 20.26 0.67
CA PHE A 112 -19.51 18.99 1.24
C PHE A 112 -18.83 17.78 0.56
N LEU A 113 -18.75 17.78 -0.78
CA LEU A 113 -18.15 16.69 -1.53
C LEU A 113 -16.64 16.59 -1.27
N ASN A 114 -15.96 17.74 -1.19
CA ASN A 114 -14.54 17.79 -0.81
C ASN A 114 -14.30 17.26 0.62
N GLN A 115 -15.24 17.51 1.55
CA GLN A 115 -15.16 17.00 2.92
C GLN A 115 -15.35 15.49 2.97
N VAL A 116 -16.33 14.95 2.24
CA VAL A 116 -16.57 13.51 2.14
C VAL A 116 -15.36 12.79 1.53
N LEU A 117 -14.85 13.28 0.41
CA LEU A 117 -13.65 12.71 -0.25
C LEU A 117 -12.42 12.81 0.65
N GLY A 118 -12.22 13.93 1.34
CA GLY A 118 -11.12 14.10 2.28
C GLY A 118 -11.20 13.15 3.47
N PHE A 119 -12.40 12.98 4.05
CA PHE A 119 -12.61 12.02 5.13
C PHE A 119 -12.38 10.58 4.66
N ALA A 120 -12.95 10.20 3.53
CA ALA A 120 -12.75 8.88 2.94
C ALA A 120 -11.27 8.59 2.66
N LEU A 121 -10.54 9.57 2.10
CA LEU A 121 -9.12 9.42 1.80
C LEU A 121 -8.28 9.20 3.06
N VAL A 122 -8.53 9.96 4.13
CA VAL A 122 -7.83 9.80 5.41
C VAL A 122 -8.14 8.44 6.03
N SER A 123 -9.42 8.05 6.08
CA SER A 123 -9.84 6.76 6.64
C SER A 123 -9.24 5.57 5.88
N LEU A 124 -9.28 5.59 4.54
CA LEU A 124 -8.66 4.56 3.71
C LEU A 124 -7.14 4.51 3.90
N SER A 125 -6.47 5.66 4.00
CA SER A 125 -5.02 5.73 4.22
C SER A 125 -4.63 5.15 5.58
N ILE A 126 -5.39 5.45 6.64
CA ILE A 126 -5.18 4.86 7.97
C ILE A 126 -5.41 3.35 7.91
N GLY A 127 -6.50 2.90 7.27
CA GLY A 127 -6.78 1.48 7.09
C GLY A 127 -5.67 0.75 6.32
N ALA A 128 -5.11 1.36 5.29
CA ALA A 128 -4.00 0.81 4.52
C ALA A 128 -2.68 0.73 5.32
N ILE A 129 -2.39 1.73 6.16
CA ILE A 129 -1.26 1.66 7.10
C ILE A 129 -1.47 0.52 8.10
N ALA A 130 -2.65 0.42 8.71
CA ALA A 130 -2.97 -0.65 9.66
C ALA A 130 -2.87 -2.03 9.00
N MET A 131 -3.41 -2.18 7.80
CA MET A 131 -3.31 -3.42 7.02
C MET A 131 -1.85 -3.79 6.73
N THR A 132 -1.02 -2.82 6.34
CA THR A 132 0.42 -3.03 6.11
C THR A 132 1.12 -3.57 7.37
N VAL A 133 0.77 -3.04 8.56
CA VAL A 133 1.30 -3.52 9.84
C VAL A 133 0.84 -4.94 10.14
N VAL A 134 -0.45 -5.24 9.93
CA VAL A 134 -1.02 -6.57 10.18
C VAL A 134 -0.38 -7.62 9.26
N ILE A 135 -0.23 -7.32 7.97
CA ILE A 135 0.47 -8.17 6.99
C ILE A 135 1.91 -8.43 7.44
N GLY A 136 2.63 -7.37 7.84
CA GLY A 136 4.01 -7.51 8.31
C GLY A 136 4.12 -8.36 9.57
N HIS A 137 3.20 -8.17 10.52
CA HIS A 137 3.17 -8.95 11.75
C HIS A 137 2.87 -10.43 11.50
N SER A 138 1.87 -10.76 10.68
CA SER A 138 1.53 -12.15 10.34
C SER A 138 2.65 -12.84 9.55
N GLY A 139 3.34 -12.12 8.66
CA GLY A 139 4.50 -12.66 7.93
C GLY A 139 5.71 -12.92 8.85
N ALA A 140 5.98 -12.01 9.78
CA ALA A 140 7.02 -12.21 10.79
C ALA A 140 6.68 -13.38 11.72
N ALA A 141 5.41 -13.51 12.15
CA ALA A 141 4.95 -14.63 12.96
C ALA A 141 5.14 -15.96 12.22
N ALA A 142 4.76 -16.03 10.94
CA ALA A 142 4.92 -17.25 10.12
C ALA A 142 6.38 -17.67 9.99
N THR A 143 7.33 -16.73 9.96
CA THR A 143 8.76 -17.03 9.81
C THR A 143 9.46 -17.32 11.14
N TRP A 144 9.12 -16.59 12.21
CA TRP A 144 9.92 -16.57 13.45
C TRP A 144 9.31 -17.34 14.63
N THR A 145 8.04 -17.75 14.57
CA THR A 145 7.44 -18.51 15.68
C THR A 145 7.74 -20.01 15.61
N GLY A 146 8.51 -20.47 14.63
CA GLY A 146 8.94 -21.86 14.52
C GLY A 146 7.81 -22.84 14.18
N VAL A 147 6.60 -22.35 13.89
CA VAL A 147 5.53 -23.15 13.30
C VAL A 147 5.77 -23.19 11.79
N ILE A 148 6.77 -23.97 11.40
CA ILE A 148 6.87 -24.46 10.03
C ILE A 148 5.79 -25.55 9.93
N PRO A 149 4.84 -25.48 8.99
CA PRO A 149 3.95 -26.61 8.74
C PRO A 149 4.72 -27.88 8.34
#